data_AF-A0A2K8L6X8-F1
#
_entry.id   AF-A0A2K8L6X8-F1
#
_cell.length_a   1.000
_cell.length_b   1.000
_cell.length_c   1.000
_cell.angle_alpha   90.00
_cell.angle_beta   90.00
_cell.angle_gamma   90.00
#
_symmetry.space_group_name_H-M   'P 1'
#
loop_
_entity.id
_entity.type
_entity.pdbx_description
1 polymer ?
#
loop_
_entity_poly.entity_id
_entity_poly.type
_entity_poly.pdbx_seq_one_letter_code
_entity_poly.pdbx_strand_id
1 'polypeptide(L)'
;MDAYLHSLIAYAIAANLVALPLILIGRKFDLRCHPIEYLALYFNWAVFVLLVGSVFDDLNHAMLELEVSDAELNTVFGVAGFFAGLSLLPKIFFAKKKANTILITSLTAIFISVIYAKFAVLAFLFTVEGV
;
A
#
# COMPACT_ATOMS: atom_id res chain seq x y z
N MET A 1 -5.47 -12.29 -16.46
CA MET A 1 -6.37 -11.62 -15.48
C MET A 1 -6.10 -10.14 -15.61
N ASP A 2 -7.10 -9.27 -15.43
CA ASP A 2 -6.89 -7.82 -15.51
C ASP A 2 -5.83 -7.37 -14.49
N ALA A 3 -4.83 -6.60 -14.92
CA ALA A 3 -3.69 -6.18 -14.09
C ALA A 3 -4.14 -5.44 -12.82
N TYR A 4 -5.24 -4.71 -12.92
CA TYR A 4 -5.87 -4.04 -11.78
C TYR A 4 -6.38 -5.02 -10.74
N LEU A 5 -7.08 -6.07 -11.17
CA LEU A 5 -7.60 -7.08 -10.26
C LEU A 5 -6.47 -7.87 -9.61
N HIS A 6 -5.46 -8.25 -10.40
CA HIS A 6 -4.31 -9.02 -9.91
C HIS A 6 -3.50 -8.22 -8.89
N SER A 7 -3.17 -6.96 -9.20
CA SER A 7 -2.48 -6.05 -8.28
C SER A 7 -3.28 -5.78 -7.01
N LEU A 8 -4.60 -5.58 -7.13
CA LEU A 8 -5.48 -5.34 -5.98
C LEU A 8 -5.53 -6.56 -5.05
N ILE A 9 -5.62 -7.77 -5.59
CA ILE A 9 -5.65 -8.99 -4.78
C ILE A 9 -4.33 -9.16 -4.03
N ALA A 10 -3.19 -9.06 -4.72
CA ALA A 10 -1.86 -9.18 -4.09
C ALA A 10 -1.68 -8.14 -2.97
N TYR A 11 -2.05 -6.89 -3.28
CA TYR A 11 -2.04 -5.79 -2.33
C TYR A 11 -2.94 -6.07 -1.11
N ALA A 12 -4.19 -6.43 -1.34
CA ALA A 12 -5.19 -6.62 -0.29
C ALA A 12 -4.80 -7.77 0.64
N ILE A 13 -4.27 -8.88 0.11
CA ILE A 13 -3.80 -10.01 0.92
C ILE A 13 -2.71 -9.54 1.89
N ALA A 14 -1.67 -8.90 1.38
CA ALA A 14 -0.55 -8.45 2.20
C ALA A 14 -0.95 -7.36 3.21
N ALA A 15 -1.77 -6.40 2.79
CA ALA A 15 -2.28 -5.34 3.66
C ALA A 15 -3.08 -5.91 4.82
N ASN A 16 -3.99 -6.85 4.55
CA ASN A 16 -4.82 -7.46 5.60
C ASN A 16 -4.03 -8.36 6.53
N LEU A 17 -3.04 -9.10 6.01
CA LEU A 17 -2.20 -9.98 6.81
C LEU A 17 -1.46 -9.21 7.92
N VAL A 18 -1.11 -7.95 7.66
CA VAL A 18 -0.48 -7.06 8.64
C VAL A 18 -1.51 -6.24 9.44
N ALA A 19 -2.51 -5.66 8.77
CA ALA A 19 -3.47 -4.77 9.40
C ALA A 19 -4.34 -5.48 10.44
N LEU A 20 -4.82 -6.70 10.16
CA LEU A 20 -5.72 -7.41 11.07
C LEU A 20 -5.06 -7.70 12.44
N PRO A 21 -3.84 -8.26 12.51
CA PRO A 21 -3.12 -8.39 13.79
C PRO A 21 -2.95 -7.05 14.52
N LEU A 22 -2.58 -5.98 13.82
CA LEU A 22 -2.39 -4.66 14.43
C LEU A 22 -3.69 -4.07 14.96
N ILE A 23 -4.82 -4.28 14.28
CA ILE A 23 -6.15 -3.89 14.76
C ILE A 23 -6.49 -4.66 16.05
N LEU A 24 -6.23 -5.97 16.08
CA LEU A 24 -6.46 -6.80 17.27
C LEU A 24 -5.56 -6.39 18.44
N ILE A 25 -4.30 -6.06 18.19
CA ILE A 25 -3.38 -5.52 19.21
C ILE A 25 -3.87 -4.16 19.70
N GLY A 26 -4.28 -3.26 18.80
CA GLY A 26 -4.81 -1.95 19.12
C GLY A 26 -6.01 -2.01 20.08
N ARG A 27 -6.91 -2.99 19.90
CA ARG A 27 -8.04 -3.20 20.82
C ARG A 27 -7.63 -3.42 22.27
N LYS A 28 -6.46 -4.03 22.53
CA LYS A 28 -5.93 -4.20 23.90
C LYS A 28 -5.55 -2.87 24.56
N PHE A 29 -5.36 -1.82 23.76
CA PHE A 29 -5.05 -0.46 24.21
C PHE A 29 -6.24 0.49 24.08
N ASP A 30 -7.47 -0.05 23.98
CA ASP A 30 -8.72 0.69 23.73
C ASP A 30 -8.70 1.51 22.41
N LEU A 31 -7.85 1.11 21.47
CA LEU A 31 -7.80 1.71 20.14
C LEU A 31 -8.70 0.92 19.19
N ARG A 32 -9.76 1.56 18.72
CA ARG A 32 -10.58 1.04 17.63
C ARG A 32 -9.98 1.42 16.28
N CYS A 33 -10.26 0.62 15.25
CA CYS A 33 -9.96 0.99 13.88
C CYS A 33 -11.23 1.56 13.27
N HIS A 34 -11.22 2.84 12.92
CA HIS A 34 -12.32 3.45 12.19
C HIS A 34 -12.33 2.95 10.74
N PRO A 35 -13.51 2.80 10.12
CA PRO A 35 -13.61 2.42 8.71
C PRO A 35 -12.77 3.32 7.78
N ILE A 36 -12.68 4.60 8.11
CA ILE A 36 -11.88 5.58 7.35
C ILE A 36 -10.38 5.26 7.42
N GLU A 37 -9.86 4.85 8.59
CA GLU A 37 -8.45 4.44 8.73
C GLU A 37 -8.16 3.22 7.86
N TYR A 38 -9.12 2.30 7.77
CA TYR A 38 -9.00 1.10 6.96
C TYR A 38 -9.07 1.42 5.45
N LEU A 39 -9.93 2.34 5.03
CA LEU A 39 -9.95 2.85 3.65
C LEU A 39 -8.66 3.58 3.28
N ALA A 40 -8.06 4.32 4.23
CA ALA A 40 -6.79 5.00 4.03
C ALA A 40 -5.63 4.05 3.73
N LEU A 41 -5.73 2.76 4.09
CA LEU A 41 -4.76 1.75 3.67
C LEU A 41 -4.76 1.65 2.15
N TYR A 42 -5.93 1.36 1.57
CA TYR A 42 -6.12 1.15 0.12
C TYR A 42 -5.92 2.41 -0.72
N PHE A 43 -5.89 3.59 -0.10
CA PHE A 43 -5.47 4.82 -0.79
C PHE A 43 -4.08 4.68 -1.41
N ASN A 44 -3.15 3.95 -0.76
CA ASN A 44 -1.83 3.65 -1.34
C ASN A 44 -1.91 2.96 -2.70
N TRP A 45 -2.75 1.92 -2.79
CA TRP A 45 -2.95 1.19 -4.04
C TRP A 45 -3.53 2.10 -5.12
N ALA A 46 -4.55 2.88 -4.77
CA ALA A 46 -5.18 3.81 -5.71
C ALA A 46 -4.20 4.86 -6.24
N VAL A 47 -3.38 5.46 -5.36
CA VAL A 47 -2.34 6.43 -5.76
C VAL A 47 -1.35 5.80 -6.73
N PHE A 48 -0.89 4.59 -6.45
CA PHE A 48 0.07 3.91 -7.31
C PHE A 48 -0.52 3.61 -8.70
N VAL A 49 -1.71 3.03 -8.74
CA VAL A 49 -2.40 2.70 -9.99
C VAL A 49 -2.66 3.96 -10.83
N LEU A 50 -3.08 5.05 -10.19
CA LEU A 50 -3.28 6.34 -10.87
C LEU A 50 -1.97 6.94 -11.40
N LEU A 51 -0.87 6.80 -10.66
CA LEU A 51 0.44 7.27 -11.11
C LEU A 51 0.93 6.47 -12.33
N VAL A 52 0.86 5.15 -12.30
CA VAL A 52 1.23 4.31 -13.45
C VAL A 52 0.33 4.60 -14.64
N GLY A 53 -0.99 4.65 -14.44
CA GLY A 53 -1.95 5.01 -15.48
C GLY A 53 -1.73 6.42 -16.04
N SER A 54 -1.21 7.37 -15.27
CA SER A 54 -0.88 8.71 -15.79
C SER A 54 0.36 8.75 -16.68
N VAL A 55 1.26 7.77 -16.56
CA VAL A 55 2.50 7.69 -17.35
C VAL A 55 2.31 6.82 -18.59
N PHE A 56 1.56 5.72 -18.46
CA PHE A 56 1.41 4.68 -19.49
C PHE A 56 -0.01 4.56 -20.04
N ASP A 57 -0.88 5.54 -19.78
CA ASP A 57 -2.33 5.57 -20.02
C ASP A 57 -3.16 4.49 -19.28
N ASP A 58 -2.63 3.28 -19.09
CA ASP A 58 -3.30 2.15 -18.45
C ASP A 58 -2.31 1.20 -17.77
N LEU A 59 -2.72 0.56 -16.66
CA LEU A 59 -1.89 -0.42 -15.96
C LEU A 59 -1.63 -1.68 -16.80
N ASN A 60 -2.60 -2.15 -17.61
CA ASN A 60 -2.35 -3.30 -18.49
C ASN A 60 -1.36 -2.93 -19.60
N HIS A 61 -1.43 -1.70 -20.11
CA HIS A 61 -0.48 -1.21 -21.10
C HIS A 61 0.93 -1.12 -20.51
N ALA A 62 1.05 -0.55 -19.30
CA ALA A 62 2.32 -0.49 -18.57
C ALA A 62 2.95 -1.88 -18.37
N MET A 63 2.16 -2.90 -17.99
CA MET A 63 2.69 -4.26 -17.83
C MET A 63 3.24 -4.86 -19.11
N LEU A 64 2.59 -4.59 -20.25
CA LEU A 64 3.03 -5.08 -21.55
C LEU A 64 4.29 -4.34 -22.03
N GLU A 65 4.30 -3.02 -21.91
CA GLU A 65 5.43 -2.19 -22.37
C GLU A 65 6.69 -2.41 -21.53
N LEU A 66 6.53 -2.69 -20.24
CA LEU A 66 7.64 -2.90 -19.30
C LEU A 66 8.01 -4.39 -19.15
N GLU A 67 7.37 -5.28 -19.93
CA GLU A 67 7.54 -6.75 -19.87
C GLU A 67 7.43 -7.35 -18.45
N VAL A 68 6.61 -6.72 -17.59
CA VAL A 68 6.52 -7.08 -16.17
C VAL A 68 5.74 -8.37 -16.02
N SER A 69 6.37 -9.36 -15.39
CA SER A 69 5.74 -10.64 -15.08
C SER A 69 4.70 -10.52 -13.95
N ASP A 70 3.73 -11.43 -13.94
CA ASP A 70 2.74 -11.55 -12.85
C ASP A 70 3.41 -11.69 -11.46
N ALA A 71 4.60 -12.31 -11.41
CA ALA A 71 5.37 -12.51 -10.18
C ALA A 71 5.98 -11.20 -9.66
N GLU A 72 6.52 -10.36 -10.55
CA GLU A 72 7.05 -9.05 -10.20
C GLU A 72 5.94 -8.11 -9.75
N LEU A 73 4.81 -8.09 -10.48
CA LEU A 73 3.62 -7.35 -10.08
C LEU A 73 3.16 -7.75 -8.68
N ASN A 74 3.03 -9.05 -8.42
CA ASN A 74 2.65 -9.58 -7.10
C ASN A 74 3.62 -9.17 -6.00
N THR A 75 4.92 -9.18 -6.29
CA THR A 75 5.96 -8.80 -5.33
C THR A 75 5.84 -7.31 -5.00
N VAL A 76 5.76 -6.47 -6.02
CA VAL A 76 5.69 -5.01 -5.88
C VAL A 76 4.45 -4.60 -5.10
N PHE A 77 3.27 -5.10 -5.46
CA PHE A 77 2.02 -4.79 -4.77
C PHE A 77 1.88 -5.48 -3.41
N GLY A 78 2.45 -6.68 -3.24
CA GLY A 78 2.51 -7.36 -1.96
C GLY A 78 3.34 -6.58 -0.94
N VAL A 79 4.51 -6.08 -1.35
CA VAL A 79 5.35 -5.20 -0.50
C VAL A 79 4.61 -3.91 -0.18
N ALA A 80 3.92 -3.29 -1.16
CA ALA A 80 3.09 -2.11 -0.92
C ALA A 80 1.99 -2.37 0.12
N GLY A 81 1.30 -3.50 -0.02
CA GLY A 81 0.24 -3.91 0.90
C GLY A 81 0.79 -4.10 2.31
N PHE A 82 1.93 -4.79 2.44
CA PHE A 82 2.62 -4.98 3.73
C PHE A 82 2.90 -3.64 4.42
N PHE A 83 3.51 -2.68 3.72
CA PHE A 83 3.78 -1.36 4.28
C PHE A 83 2.50 -0.60 4.61
N ALA A 84 1.49 -0.63 3.74
CA ALA A 84 0.21 -0.01 4.04
C ALA A 84 -0.39 -0.57 5.33
N GLY A 85 -0.38 -1.89 5.54
CA GLY A 85 -0.84 -2.47 6.80
C GLY A 85 -0.04 -1.98 8.02
N LEU A 86 1.28 -1.80 7.89
CA LEU A 86 2.13 -1.22 8.94
C LEU A 86 1.81 0.24 9.27
N SER A 87 1.04 0.96 8.45
CA SER A 87 0.64 2.34 8.75
C SER A 87 -0.19 2.47 10.04
N LEU A 88 -0.79 1.37 10.52
CA LEU A 88 -1.52 1.30 11.79
C LEU A 88 -0.60 1.21 13.02
N LEU A 89 0.66 0.83 12.82
CA LEU A 89 1.60 0.52 13.90
C LEU A 89 1.96 1.75 14.76
N PRO A 90 2.21 2.95 14.19
CA PRO A 90 2.43 4.16 15.01
C PRO A 90 1.28 4.45 15.97
N LYS A 91 0.04 4.22 15.55
CA LYS A 91 -1.14 4.44 16.40
C LYS A 91 -1.08 3.62 17.69
N ILE A 92 -0.55 2.39 17.62
CA ILE A 92 -0.36 1.50 18.78
C ILE A 92 0.74 2.05 19.69
N PHE A 93 1.86 2.52 19.14
CA PHE A 93 2.93 3.12 19.94
C PHE A 93 2.53 4.41 20.64
N PHE A 94 1.64 5.20 20.03
CA PHE A 94 1.17 6.47 20.57
C PHE A 94 -0.12 6.35 21.41
N ALA A 95 -0.63 5.14 21.66
CA ALA A 95 -1.89 4.90 22.38
C ALA A 95 -1.99 5.65 23.72
N LYS A 96 -0.89 5.73 24.47
CA LYS A 96 -0.86 6.36 25.80
C LYS A 96 -0.72 7.89 25.78
N LYS A 97 -0.49 8.50 24.61
CA LYS A 97 -0.20 9.95 24.50
C LYS A 97 -1.41 10.84 24.22
N LYS A 98 -2.66 10.33 24.29
CA LYS A 98 -3.90 11.03 23.90
C LYS A 98 -3.83 11.69 22.51
N ALA A 99 -3.00 11.15 21.61
CA ALA A 99 -2.84 11.71 20.28
C ALA A 99 -4.01 11.30 19.37
N ASN A 100 -4.34 12.12 18.38
CA ASN A 100 -5.38 11.80 17.40
C ASN A 100 -4.93 10.63 16.52
N THR A 101 -5.46 9.45 16.80
CA THR A 101 -5.05 8.18 16.17
C THR A 101 -5.42 8.11 14.70
N ILE A 102 -6.55 8.70 14.30
CA ILE A 102 -6.97 8.78 12.89
C ILE A 102 -5.94 9.60 12.11
N LEU A 103 -5.57 10.78 12.64
CA LEU A 103 -4.58 11.65 12.00
C LEU A 103 -3.21 10.96 11.87
N ILE A 104 -2.77 10.24 12.91
CA ILE A 104 -1.52 9.48 12.88
C ILE A 104 -1.56 8.40 11.80
N THR A 105 -2.62 7.59 11.76
CA THR A 105 -2.76 6.53 10.75
C THR A 105 -2.81 7.12 9.34
N SER A 106 -3.59 8.17 9.12
CA SER A 106 -3.70 8.83 7.80
C SER A 106 -2.38 9.45 7.35
N LEU A 107 -1.67 10.17 8.21
CA LEU A 107 -0.35 10.72 7.89
C LEU A 107 0.65 9.63 7.58
N THR A 108 0.67 8.56 8.39
CA THR A 108 1.58 7.42 8.16
C THR A 108 1.27 6.74 6.83
N ALA A 109 -0.02 6.55 6.50
CA ALA A 109 -0.42 5.98 5.22
C ALA A 109 0.04 6.86 4.05
N ILE A 110 -0.10 8.19 4.15
CA ILE A 110 0.36 9.15 3.13
C ILE A 110 1.89 9.10 2.98
N PHE A 111 2.64 9.12 4.09
CA PHE A 111 4.11 9.03 4.03
C PHE A 111 4.56 7.73 3.37
N ILE A 112 3.91 6.60 3.71
CA ILE A 112 4.15 5.32 3.07
C ILE A 112 3.81 5.39 1.57
N SER A 113 2.72 6.07 1.19
CA SER A 113 2.37 6.27 -0.23
C SER A 113 3.45 7.01 -0.98
N VAL A 114 3.98 8.10 -0.41
CA VAL A 114 5.02 8.90 -1.05
C VAL A 114 6.32 8.12 -1.19
N ILE A 115 6.72 7.40 -0.14
CA ILE A 115 7.93 6.57 -0.14
C ILE A 115 7.77 5.45 -1.18
N TYR A 116 6.68 4.71 -1.09
CA TYR A 116 6.41 3.59 -1.99
C TYR A 116 6.27 4.04 -3.44
N ALA A 117 5.53 5.11 -3.73
CA ALA A 117 5.40 5.64 -5.09
C ALA A 117 6.77 5.95 -5.70
N LYS A 118 7.70 6.55 -4.93
CA LYS A 118 9.07 6.76 -5.39
C LYS A 118 9.80 5.45 -5.65
N PHE A 119 9.74 4.48 -4.73
CA PHE A 119 10.44 3.20 -4.90
C PHE A 119 9.86 2.35 -6.02
N ALA A 120 8.55 2.34 -6.20
CA ALA A 120 7.90 1.54 -7.22
C ALA A 120 8.12 2.15 -8.61
N VAL A 121 8.09 3.48 -8.75
CA VAL A 121 8.52 4.15 -10.00
C VAL A 121 9.98 3.84 -10.30
N LEU A 122 10.87 3.90 -9.31
CA LEU A 122 12.28 3.53 -9.49
C LEU A 122 12.43 2.04 -9.86
N ALA A 123 11.70 1.14 -9.19
CA ALA A 123 11.76 -0.28 -9.48
C ALA A 123 11.29 -0.58 -10.90
N PHE A 124 10.16 -0.03 -11.33
CA PHE A 124 9.64 -0.18 -12.70
C PHE A 124 10.56 0.46 -13.75
N LEU A 125 11.21 1.59 -13.46
CA LEU A 125 12.18 2.22 -14.37
C LEU A 125 13.50 1.44 -14.45
N PHE A 126 14.02 0.96 -13.32
CA PHE A 126 15.30 0.22 -13.28
C PHE A 126 15.18 -1.24 -13.73
N THR A 127 13.98 -1.84 -13.74
CA THR A 127 13.77 -3.12 -14.42
C THR A 127 13.86 -3.00 -15.95
N VAL A 128 13.61 -1.81 -16.51
CA VAL A 128 13.71 -1.56 -17.97
C VAL A 128 15.15 -1.28 -18.43
N GLU A 129 15.97 -0.62 -17.61
CA GLU A 129 17.38 -0.34 -17.96
C GLU A 129 18.33 -1.53 -17.68
N GLY A 130 17.79 -2.67 -17.24
CA GLY A 130 18.55 -3.86 -16.84
C GLY A 130 18.79 -4.93 -17.92
N VAL A 131 18.49 -4.64 -19.19
CA VAL A 131 18.76 -5.51 -20.36
C VAL A 131 19.56 -4.76 -21.42
#